data_AF-A0A9X3NBW2-F1
#
_entry.id   AF-A0A9X3NBW2-F1
#
_cell.length_a   1.000
_cell.length_b   1.000
_cell.length_c   1.000
_cell.angle_alpha   90.00
_cell.angle_beta   90.00
_cell.angle_gamma   90.00
#
_symmetry.space_group_name_H-M   'P 1'
#
loop_
_entity.id
_entity.type
_entity.pdbx_description
1 polymer ?
#
loop_
_entity_poly.entity_id
_entity_poly.type
_entity_poly.pdbx_seq_one_letter_code
_entity_poly.pdbx_strand_id
1 'polypeptide(L)'
;MSPAPHDVILIHQCIGCGAIETPQPCLGGCHEHRLDLVPAEEHEAAAATVDALERLLAERERLLRDVAHSTLSDEEWAALRTRARAALHTPPIPEPADTVTTWKCDCGHIEAPQPCIGVCVRPERAMVPADEYTPILARATELAAHAERLSPALRLLAWTTPRPDHREATATALRTAAMTCV
;
A
#
# COMPACT_ATOMS: atom_id res chain seq x y z
N MET A 1 -0.52 -5.20 -16.33
CA MET A 1 -0.97 -6.46 -15.71
C MET A 1 -2.25 -6.14 -14.98
N SER A 2 -3.38 -6.73 -15.38
CA SER A 2 -4.57 -6.68 -14.52
C SER A 2 -4.24 -7.48 -13.26
N PRO A 3 -4.56 -6.97 -12.06
CA PRO A 3 -4.45 -7.81 -10.86
C PRO A 3 -5.31 -9.06 -11.07
N ALA A 4 -4.83 -10.20 -10.56
CA ALA A 4 -5.62 -11.43 -10.57
C ALA A 4 -6.98 -11.16 -9.90
N PRO A 5 -8.08 -11.80 -10.32
CA PRO A 5 -9.33 -11.68 -9.60
C PRO A 5 -9.11 -12.25 -8.20
N HIS A 6 -9.02 -11.38 -7.21
CA HIS A 6 -9.21 -11.72 -5.81
C HIS A 6 -10.54 -12.46 -5.66
N ASP A 7 -10.74 -13.24 -4.60
CA ASP A 7 -12.04 -13.84 -4.32
C ASP A 7 -13.01 -12.74 -3.87
N VAL A 8 -13.44 -11.92 -4.84
CA VAL A 8 -14.41 -10.84 -4.62
C VAL A 8 -15.76 -11.47 -4.37
N ILE A 9 -16.30 -11.17 -3.19
CA ILE A 9 -17.59 -11.65 -2.73
C ILE A 9 -18.58 -10.50 -2.85
N LEU A 10 -19.64 -10.71 -3.62
CA LEU A 10 -20.77 -9.78 -3.69
C LEU A 10 -21.73 -10.09 -2.55
N ILE A 11 -21.98 -9.09 -1.71
CA ILE A 11 -22.92 -9.16 -0.59
C ILE A 11 -23.96 -8.05 -0.67
N HIS A 12 -25.16 -8.28 -0.12
CA HIS A 12 -26.12 -7.21 0.12
C HIS A 12 -25.97 -6.70 1.55
N GLN A 13 -25.42 -5.48 1.71
CA GLN A 13 -25.22 -4.87 3.02
C GLN A 13 -26.24 -3.74 3.25
N CYS A 14 -27.00 -3.82 4.34
CA CYS A 14 -27.94 -2.76 4.71
C CYS A 14 -27.21 -1.47 5.11
N ILE A 15 -27.54 -0.34 4.48
CA ILE A 15 -26.97 0.97 4.84
C ILE A 15 -27.41 1.48 6.22
N GLY A 16 -28.54 0.98 6.75
CA GLY A 16 -29.12 1.45 8.01
C GLY A 16 -28.65 0.65 9.23
N CYS A 17 -28.71 -0.68 9.15
CA CYS A 17 -28.39 -1.58 10.28
C CYS A 17 -27.17 -2.48 10.05
N GLY A 18 -26.53 -2.43 8.88
CA GLY A 18 -25.35 -3.25 8.58
C GLY A 18 -25.63 -4.74 8.35
N ALA A 19 -26.89 -5.19 8.34
CA ALA A 19 -27.23 -6.59 8.03
C ALA A 19 -26.64 -7.04 6.68
N ILE A 20 -26.05 -8.23 6.66
CA ILE A 20 -25.41 -8.81 5.47
C ILE A 20 -26.10 -10.11 5.09
N GLU A 21 -26.33 -10.28 3.80
CA GLU A 21 -26.86 -11.51 3.22
C GLU A 21 -26.33 -11.68 1.79
N THR A 22 -25.99 -12.90 1.39
CA THR A 22 -25.76 -13.26 -0.02
C THR A 22 -27.09 -13.58 -0.74
N PRO A 23 -27.20 -13.38 -2.06
CA PRO A 23 -28.44 -13.63 -2.80
C PRO A 23 -28.97 -15.07 -2.74
N GLN A 24 -28.10 -16.04 -2.51
CA GLN A 24 -28.43 -17.47 -2.54
C GLN A 24 -28.86 -17.95 -1.16
N PRO A 25 -30.04 -18.54 -0.99
CA PRO A 25 -30.50 -19.05 0.32
C PRO A 25 -29.76 -20.34 0.73
N CYS A 26 -29.51 -20.51 2.02
CA CYS A 26 -29.02 -21.77 2.60
C CYS A 26 -30.18 -22.73 2.90
N LEU A 27 -30.08 -24.00 2.49
CA LEU A 27 -31.10 -25.03 2.74
C LEU A 27 -30.93 -25.75 4.09
N GLY A 28 -29.94 -25.36 4.90
CA GLY A 28 -29.61 -25.95 6.19
C GLY A 28 -28.69 -27.17 6.11
N GLY A 29 -28.17 -27.60 7.27
CA GLY A 29 -27.31 -28.79 7.42
C GLY A 29 -25.82 -28.59 7.11
N CYS A 30 -25.40 -27.35 6.86
CA CYS A 30 -24.01 -26.99 6.58
C CYS A 30 -23.35 -26.37 7.81
N HIS A 31 -22.01 -26.38 7.86
CA HIS A 31 -21.27 -25.70 8.90
C HIS A 31 -21.03 -24.23 8.52
N GLU A 32 -21.09 -23.38 9.53
CA GLU A 32 -20.80 -21.96 9.41
C GLU A 32 -19.41 -21.67 9.94
N HIS A 33 -18.66 -20.89 9.19
CA HIS A 33 -17.33 -20.43 9.52
C HIS A 33 -17.34 -18.92 9.59
N ARG A 34 -16.71 -18.36 10.62
CA ARG A 34 -16.52 -16.91 10.70
C ARG A 34 -15.70 -16.44 9.49
N LEU A 35 -16.17 -15.38 8.84
CA LEU A 35 -15.51 -14.74 7.72
C LEU A 35 -15.50 -13.22 7.96
N ASP A 36 -14.30 -12.68 8.04
CA ASP A 36 -14.08 -11.24 8.17
C ASP A 36 -13.85 -10.66 6.76
N LEU A 37 -14.58 -9.60 6.41
CA LEU A 37 -14.60 -8.99 5.09
C LEU A 37 -14.18 -7.53 5.14
N VAL A 38 -13.49 -7.06 4.11
CA VAL A 38 -13.17 -5.64 3.88
C VAL A 38 -13.74 -5.18 2.53
N PRO A 39 -14.05 -3.88 2.35
CA PRO A 39 -14.47 -3.37 1.05
C PRO A 39 -13.40 -3.62 -0.03
N ALA A 40 -13.82 -4.08 -1.21
CA ALA A 40 -12.90 -4.37 -2.31
C ALA A 40 -12.12 -3.11 -2.77
N GLU A 41 -12.73 -1.94 -2.70
CA GLU A 41 -12.10 -0.65 -3.03
C GLU A 41 -10.92 -0.30 -2.10
N GLU A 42 -11.01 -0.63 -0.81
CA GLU A 42 -9.92 -0.45 0.16
C GLU A 42 -8.76 -1.40 -0.13
N HIS A 43 -9.10 -2.63 -0.51
CA HIS A 43 -8.13 -3.62 -0.93
C HIS A 43 -7.39 -3.20 -2.22
N GLU A 44 -8.12 -2.71 -3.23
CA GLU A 44 -7.54 -2.18 -4.47
C GLU A 44 -6.65 -0.95 -4.22
N ALA A 45 -7.08 -0.03 -3.35
CA ALA A 45 -6.29 1.13 -2.96
C ALA A 45 -4.99 0.73 -2.25
N ALA A 46 -5.03 -0.28 -1.37
CA ALA A 46 -3.85 -0.82 -0.72
C ALA A 46 -2.89 -1.48 -1.72
N ALA A 47 -3.41 -2.27 -2.65
CA ALA A 47 -2.61 -2.89 -3.72
C ALA A 47 -1.94 -1.84 -4.62
N ALA A 48 -2.68 -0.81 -5.03
CA ALA A 48 -2.13 0.29 -5.82
C ALA A 48 -1.02 1.06 -5.05
N THR A 49 -1.15 1.16 -3.73
CA THR A 49 -0.13 1.78 -2.88
C THR A 49 1.14 0.92 -2.80
N VAL A 50 1.01 -0.41 -2.69
CA VAL A 50 2.16 -1.34 -2.80
C VAL A 50 2.91 -1.10 -4.11
N ASP A 51 2.21 -1.12 -5.25
CA ASP A 51 2.81 -0.88 -6.57
C ASP A 51 3.54 0.47 -6.64
N ALA A 52 2.97 1.52 -6.06
CA ALA A 52 3.59 2.84 -6.02
C ALA A 52 4.85 2.86 -5.15
N LEU A 53 4.82 2.21 -3.99
CA LEU A 53 5.94 2.11 -3.06
C LEU A 53 7.09 1.25 -3.61
N GLU A 54 6.79 0.17 -4.34
CA GLU A 54 7.81 -0.65 -5.00
C GLU A 54 8.55 0.14 -6.08
N ARG A 55 7.81 0.87 -6.91
CA ARG A 55 8.43 1.79 -7.90
C ARG A 55 9.25 2.88 -7.24
N LEU A 56 8.76 3.46 -6.15
CA LEU A 56 9.48 4.48 -5.39
C LEU A 56 10.78 3.92 -4.80
N LEU A 57 10.73 2.77 -4.14
CA LEU A 57 11.88 2.13 -3.54
C LEU A 57 12.94 1.81 -4.60
N ALA A 58 12.53 1.22 -5.73
CA ALA A 58 13.42 0.96 -6.84
C ALA A 58 14.08 2.23 -7.41
N GLU A 59 13.35 3.35 -7.49
CA GLU A 59 13.93 4.64 -7.87
C GLU A 59 14.95 5.14 -6.85
N ARG A 60 14.63 5.07 -5.56
CA ARG A 60 15.51 5.52 -4.47
C ARG A 60 16.82 4.71 -4.46
N GLU A 61 16.74 3.39 -4.57
CA GLU A 61 17.90 2.51 -4.64
C GLU A 61 18.74 2.79 -5.91
N ARG A 62 18.09 2.98 -7.06
CA ARG A 62 18.78 3.33 -8.30
C ARG A 62 19.51 4.67 -8.17
N LEU A 63 18.87 5.69 -7.58
CA LEU A 63 19.49 6.99 -7.33
C LEU A 63 20.72 6.89 -6.45
N LEU A 64 20.65 6.12 -5.37
CA LEU A 64 21.81 5.93 -4.48
C LEU A 64 22.94 5.18 -5.19
N ARG A 65 22.63 4.17 -6.01
CA ARG A 65 23.63 3.52 -6.87
C ARG A 65 24.26 4.49 -7.87
N ASP A 66 23.45 5.32 -8.53
CA ASP A 66 23.93 6.35 -9.47
C ASP A 66 24.90 7.31 -8.76
N VAL A 67 24.54 7.78 -7.56
CA VAL A 67 25.38 8.68 -6.75
C VAL A 67 26.69 8.01 -6.37
N ALA A 68 26.66 6.76 -5.89
CA ALA A 68 27.84 6.02 -5.44
C ALA A 68 28.91 5.89 -6.54
N HIS A 69 28.50 5.82 -7.81
CA HIS A 69 29.38 5.65 -8.96
C HIS A 69 29.61 6.92 -9.79
N SER A 70 28.96 8.04 -9.44
CA SER A 70 29.07 9.29 -10.21
C SER A 70 30.32 10.09 -9.83
N THR A 71 30.84 10.83 -10.82
CA THR A 71 31.84 11.87 -10.59
C THR A 71 31.27 13.11 -9.92
N LEU A 72 29.94 13.26 -9.94
CA LEU A 72 29.18 14.41 -9.44
C LEU A 72 29.67 15.72 -10.04
N SER A 73 29.87 15.73 -11.36
CA SER A 73 30.03 16.97 -12.14
C SER A 73 28.83 17.90 -11.95
N ASP A 74 28.94 19.19 -12.28
CA ASP A 74 27.88 20.17 -12.01
C ASP A 74 26.54 19.81 -12.69
N GLU A 75 26.59 19.24 -13.89
CA GLU A 75 25.40 18.78 -14.63
C GLU A 75 24.79 17.52 -14.00
N GLU A 76 25.61 16.49 -13.72
CA GLU A 76 25.16 15.27 -13.04
C GLU A 76 24.55 15.58 -11.68
N TRP A 77 25.19 16.48 -10.93
CA TRP A 77 24.74 16.96 -9.64
C TRP A 77 23.35 17.59 -9.73
N ALA A 78 23.14 18.51 -10.67
CA ALA A 78 21.85 19.17 -10.88
C ALA A 78 20.75 18.15 -11.27
N ALA A 79 21.07 17.18 -12.13
CA ALA A 79 20.14 16.13 -12.55
C ALA A 79 19.77 15.20 -11.38
N LEU A 80 20.76 14.71 -10.64
CA LEU A 80 20.57 13.83 -9.47
C LEU A 80 19.77 14.52 -8.36
N ARG A 81 20.01 15.81 -8.12
CA ARG A 81 19.23 16.60 -7.15
C ARG A 81 17.77 16.71 -7.53
N THR A 82 17.49 16.98 -8.79
CA THR A 82 16.12 17.11 -9.29
C THR A 82 15.38 15.79 -9.11
N ARG A 83 16.01 14.67 -9.49
CA ARG A 83 15.44 13.33 -9.27
C ARG A 83 15.27 12.99 -7.79
N ALA A 84 16.25 13.32 -6.94
CA ALA A 84 16.17 13.09 -5.49
C ALA A 84 15.01 13.85 -4.85
N ARG A 85 14.77 15.10 -5.25
CA ARG A 85 13.62 15.89 -4.78
C ARG A 85 12.30 15.24 -5.16
N ALA A 86 12.17 14.77 -6.40
CA ALA A 86 10.98 14.04 -6.84
C ALA A 86 10.80 12.72 -6.07
N ALA A 87 11.88 11.97 -5.86
CA ALA A 87 11.86 10.68 -5.17
C ALA A 87 11.65 10.79 -3.65
N LEU A 88 11.71 11.97 -3.05
CA LEU A 88 11.41 12.17 -1.62
C LEU A 88 9.92 12.22 -1.30
N HIS A 89 9.05 12.28 -2.31
CA HIS A 89 7.61 12.19 -2.09
C HIS A 89 7.19 10.72 -1.89
N THR A 90 6.87 10.37 -0.64
CA THR A 90 6.33 9.06 -0.28
C THR A 90 4.79 9.11 -0.35
N PRO A 91 4.12 8.18 -1.05
CA PRO A 91 2.66 8.10 -1.03
C PRO A 91 2.17 7.79 0.40
N PRO A 92 0.96 8.26 0.78
CA PRO A 92 0.39 7.94 2.08
C PRO A 92 0.18 6.43 2.19
N ILE A 93 0.51 5.87 3.35
CA ILE A 93 0.18 4.47 3.66
C ILE A 93 -1.31 4.43 3.99
N PRO A 94 -2.09 3.49 3.42
CA PRO A 94 -3.50 3.33 3.77
C PRO A 94 -3.63 3.04 5.27
N GLU A 95 -4.67 3.59 5.89
CA GLU A 95 -5.05 3.16 7.24
C GLU A 95 -5.70 1.78 7.16
N PRO A 96 -5.66 0.97 8.24
CA PRO A 96 -6.38 -0.30 8.27
C PRO A 96 -7.88 -0.07 8.03
N ALA A 97 -8.43 -0.75 7.02
CA ALA A 97 -9.85 -0.67 6.71
C ALA A 97 -10.71 -1.28 7.82
N ASP A 98 -11.92 -0.74 7.98
CA ASP A 98 -12.93 -1.33 8.84
C ASP A 98 -13.29 -2.73 8.33
N THR A 99 -13.25 -3.69 9.25
CA THR A 99 -13.59 -5.09 8.96
C THR A 99 -15.02 -5.37 9.37
N VAL A 100 -15.75 -6.06 8.49
CA VAL A 100 -17.11 -6.53 8.77
C VAL A 100 -17.09 -8.03 9.01
N THR A 101 -17.41 -8.45 10.23
CA THR A 101 -17.53 -9.87 10.58
C THR A 101 -18.85 -10.44 10.09
N THR A 102 -18.76 -11.55 9.38
CA THR A 102 -19.88 -12.33 8.83
C THR A 102 -19.67 -13.82 9.08
N TRP A 103 -20.65 -14.66 8.74
CA TRP A 103 -20.53 -16.11 8.77
C TRP A 103 -20.75 -16.66 7.37
N LYS A 104 -19.78 -17.42 6.87
CA LYS A 104 -19.83 -18.13 5.59
C LYS A 104 -20.11 -19.61 5.83
N CYS A 105 -21.15 -20.08 5.18
CA CYS A 105 -21.56 -21.46 5.12
C CYS A 105 -20.72 -22.24 4.08
N ASP A 106 -20.54 -23.55 4.27
CA ASP A 106 -19.89 -24.43 3.28
C ASP A 106 -20.55 -24.39 1.90
N CYS A 107 -21.86 -24.10 1.83
CA CYS A 107 -22.59 -23.95 0.58
C CYS A 107 -22.36 -22.60 -0.13
N GLY A 108 -21.55 -21.71 0.47
CA GLY A 108 -21.25 -20.37 -0.05
C GLY A 108 -22.18 -19.26 0.45
N HIS A 109 -23.25 -19.59 1.17
CA HIS A 109 -24.13 -18.58 1.78
C HIS A 109 -23.38 -17.77 2.83
N ILE A 110 -23.54 -16.44 2.83
CA ILE A 110 -22.99 -15.54 3.84
C ILE A 110 -24.12 -14.77 4.49
N GLU A 111 -24.12 -14.77 5.82
CA GLU A 111 -25.07 -14.00 6.62
C GLU A 111 -24.32 -13.26 7.74
N ALA A 112 -24.81 -12.08 8.10
CA ALA A 112 -24.54 -11.47 9.39
C ALA A 112 -25.85 -10.89 9.94
N PRO A 113 -26.58 -11.64 10.79
CA PRO A 113 -27.88 -11.21 11.24
C PRO A 113 -27.74 -9.99 12.16
N GLN A 114 -28.29 -8.86 11.72
CA GLN A 114 -28.53 -7.69 12.54
C GLN A 114 -30.04 -7.46 12.64
N PRO A 115 -30.58 -7.07 13.81
CA PRO A 115 -32.01 -6.81 13.95
C PRO A 115 -32.45 -5.74 12.95
N CYS A 116 -33.34 -6.14 12.03
CA CYS A 116 -33.86 -5.27 10.98
C CYS A 116 -34.87 -4.27 11.58
N ILE A 117 -34.68 -2.98 11.31
CA ILE A 117 -35.60 -1.91 11.76
C ILE A 117 -36.78 -1.66 10.80
N GLY A 118 -36.95 -2.50 9.78
CA GLY A 118 -38.07 -2.42 8.82
C GLY A 118 -37.91 -1.40 7.68
N VAL A 119 -36.74 -0.76 7.54
CA VAL A 119 -36.46 0.29 6.53
C VAL A 119 -35.17 0.02 5.72
N CYS A 120 -34.79 -1.25 5.59
CA CYS A 120 -33.47 -1.62 5.07
C CYS A 120 -33.36 -1.47 3.55
N VAL A 121 -32.45 -0.59 3.10
CA VAL A 121 -31.94 -0.60 1.72
C VAL A 121 -30.62 -1.36 1.72
N ARG A 122 -30.55 -2.47 0.97
CA ARG A 122 -29.38 -3.36 0.93
C ARG A 122 -28.72 -3.33 -0.46
N PRO A 123 -27.96 -2.28 -0.82
CA PRO A 123 -27.19 -2.29 -2.05
C PRO A 123 -26.21 -3.46 -2.06
N GLU A 124 -25.90 -3.93 -3.27
CA GLU A 124 -24.79 -4.84 -3.48
C GLU A 124 -23.46 -4.13 -3.20
N ARG A 125 -22.53 -4.83 -2.56
CA ARG A 125 -21.17 -4.37 -2.28
C ARG A 125 -20.18 -5.47 -2.59
N ALA A 126 -19.08 -5.08 -3.21
CA ALA A 126 -17.93 -5.95 -3.44
C ALA A 126 -17.04 -5.94 -2.20
N MET A 127 -16.75 -7.13 -1.69
CA MET A 127 -15.92 -7.34 -0.52
C MET A 127 -14.81 -8.34 -0.82
N VAL A 128 -13.72 -8.29 -0.06
CA VAL A 128 -12.62 -9.24 -0.11
C VAL A 128 -12.39 -9.80 1.30
N PRO A 129 -12.03 -11.07 1.44
CA PRO A 129 -11.60 -11.63 2.72
C PRO A 129 -10.48 -10.80 3.38
N ALA A 130 -10.62 -10.53 4.68
CA ALA A 130 -9.66 -9.71 5.42
C ALA A 130 -8.26 -10.35 5.51
N ASP A 131 -8.16 -11.68 5.36
CA ASP A 131 -6.90 -12.42 5.30
C ASP A 131 -6.14 -12.23 3.97
N GLU A 132 -6.82 -11.86 2.88
CA GLU A 132 -6.18 -11.41 1.64
C GLU A 132 -5.70 -9.94 1.74
N TYR A 133 -6.47 -9.09 2.43
CA TYR A 133 -6.14 -7.68 2.63
C TYR A 133 -4.97 -7.45 3.58
N THR A 134 -4.92 -8.19 4.69
CA THR A 134 -3.93 -7.97 5.75
C THR A 134 -2.48 -8.07 5.25
N PRO A 135 -2.08 -9.07 4.44
CA PRO A 135 -0.74 -9.14 3.87
C PRO A 135 -0.38 -7.96 2.96
N ILE A 136 -1.34 -7.42 2.20
CA ILE A 136 -1.10 -6.27 1.32
C ILE A 136 -0.82 -5.02 2.15
N LEU A 137 -1.61 -4.78 3.20
CA LEU A 137 -1.40 -3.65 4.11
C LEU A 137 -0.04 -3.76 4.84
N ALA A 138 0.30 -4.96 5.31
CA ALA A 138 1.60 -5.22 5.92
C ALA A 138 2.75 -4.94 4.93
N ARG A 139 2.63 -5.41 3.69
CA ARG A 139 3.60 -5.16 2.62
C ARG A 139 3.76 -3.67 2.32
N ALA A 140 2.68 -2.91 2.23
CA ALA A 140 2.74 -1.46 2.04
C ALA A 140 3.50 -0.78 3.19
N THR A 141 3.24 -1.19 4.42
CA THR A 141 3.91 -0.66 5.63
C THR A 141 5.42 -0.95 5.61
N GLU A 142 5.81 -2.18 5.29
CA GLU A 142 7.21 -2.58 5.18
C GLU A 142 7.97 -1.81 4.11
N LEU A 143 7.37 -1.65 2.92
CA LEU A 143 7.95 -0.91 1.81
C LEU A 143 8.12 0.57 2.15
N ALA A 144 7.12 1.19 2.79
CA ALA A 144 7.20 2.57 3.22
C ALA A 144 8.29 2.77 4.28
N ALA A 145 8.38 1.85 5.26
CA ALA A 145 9.45 1.86 6.25
C ALA A 145 10.83 1.71 5.59
N HIS A 146 10.96 0.88 4.55
CA HIS A 146 12.19 0.76 3.78
C HIS A 146 12.52 2.04 3.02
N ALA A 147 11.57 2.59 2.29
CA ALA A 147 11.74 3.84 1.58
C ALA A 147 12.20 4.95 2.54
N GLU A 148 11.63 5.05 3.74
CA GLU A 148 12.03 6.05 4.74
C GLU A 148 13.46 5.86 5.28
N ARG A 149 13.98 4.63 5.34
CA ARG A 149 15.40 4.40 5.70
C ARG A 149 16.37 5.03 4.69
N LEU A 150 15.97 5.14 3.43
CA LEU A 150 16.77 5.75 2.36
C LEU A 150 16.61 7.28 2.30
N SER A 151 15.55 7.82 2.90
CA SER A 151 15.24 9.26 2.85
C SER A 151 16.38 10.17 3.34
N PRO A 152 17.13 9.88 4.42
CA PRO A 152 18.20 10.77 4.90
C PRO A 152 19.30 11.03 3.85
N ALA A 153 19.81 10.00 3.19
CA ALA A 153 20.83 10.15 2.14
C ALA A 153 20.30 10.96 0.95
N LEU A 154 19.06 10.73 0.55
CA LEU A 154 18.41 11.48 -0.52
C LEU A 154 18.14 12.94 -0.15
N ARG A 155 17.80 13.24 1.12
CA ARG A 155 17.67 14.62 1.61
C ARG A 155 19.00 15.37 1.56
N LEU A 156 20.10 14.72 1.92
CA LEU A 156 21.44 15.30 1.80
C LEU A 156 21.74 15.64 0.34
N LEU A 157 21.51 14.70 -0.58
CA LEU A 157 21.69 14.96 -2.01
C LEU A 157 20.80 16.12 -2.49
N ALA A 158 19.49 16.08 -2.20
CA ALA A 158 18.49 17.03 -2.69
C ALA A 158 18.76 18.49 -2.27
N TRP A 159 19.30 18.70 -1.06
CA TRP A 159 19.31 20.02 -0.42
C TRP A 159 20.70 20.57 -0.09
N THR A 160 21.74 19.73 0.02
CA THR A 160 23.10 20.23 0.29
C THR A 160 23.62 21.04 -0.88
N THR A 161 24.11 22.25 -0.65
CA THR A 161 24.81 23.04 -1.69
C THR A 161 26.26 23.21 -1.27
N PRO A 162 27.22 22.53 -1.92
CA PRO A 162 28.63 22.64 -1.54
C PRO A 162 29.15 24.05 -1.83
N ARG A 163 29.99 24.56 -0.92
CA ARG A 163 30.82 25.73 -1.23
C ARG A 163 31.84 25.35 -2.33
N PRO A 164 32.27 26.30 -3.19
CA PRO A 164 33.18 26.01 -4.30
C PRO A 164 34.44 25.23 -3.89
N ASP A 165 35.03 25.59 -2.75
CA ASP A 165 36.23 25.00 -2.15
C ASP A 165 36.01 23.63 -1.47
N HIS A 166 34.75 23.25 -1.23
CA HIS A 166 34.39 22.02 -0.52
C HIS A 166 33.61 21.02 -1.40
N ARG A 167 33.61 21.22 -2.73
CA ARG A 167 32.88 20.37 -3.67
C ARG A 167 33.31 18.91 -3.63
N GLU A 168 34.61 18.64 -3.69
CA GLU A 168 35.14 17.28 -3.70
C GLU A 168 34.90 16.54 -2.37
N ALA A 169 35.05 17.25 -1.25
CA ALA A 169 34.74 16.72 0.07
C ALA A 169 33.24 16.36 0.20
N THR A 170 32.36 17.24 -0.28
CA THR A 170 30.90 16.99 -0.29
C THR A 170 30.54 15.81 -1.18
N ALA A 171 31.12 15.73 -2.39
CA ALA A 171 30.92 14.63 -3.31
C ALA A 171 31.35 13.28 -2.69
N THR A 172 32.49 13.26 -2.00
CA THR A 172 32.99 12.06 -1.30
C THR A 172 32.09 11.64 -0.15
N ALA A 173 31.60 12.59 0.65
CA ALA A 173 30.67 12.30 1.74
C ALA A 173 29.36 11.70 1.21
N LEU A 174 28.83 12.20 0.09
CA LEU A 174 27.59 11.72 -0.50
C LEU A 174 27.73 10.34 -1.13
N ARG A 175 28.85 10.06 -1.82
CA ARG A 175 29.16 8.70 -2.28
C ARG A 175 29.23 7.71 -1.13
N THR A 176 29.92 8.09 -0.06
CA THR A 176 30.05 7.24 1.14
C THR A 176 28.68 6.97 1.78
N ALA A 177 27.86 8.01 1.92
CA ALA A 177 26.49 7.86 2.44
C ALA A 177 25.66 6.94 1.54
N ALA A 178 25.74 7.10 0.23
CA ALA A 178 25.02 6.27 -0.73
C ALA A 178 25.47 4.80 -0.68
N MET A 179 26.77 4.52 -0.59
CA MET A 179 27.32 3.17 -0.43
C MET A 179 26.93 2.49 0.87
N THR A 180 26.60 3.25 1.92
CA THR A 180 26.15 2.68 3.21
C THR A 180 24.67 2.29 3.16
N CYS A 181 23.92 2.78 2.18
CA CYS A 181 22.49 2.54 2.02
C CYS A 181 22.14 1.47 0.96
N VAL A 182 23.11 1.05 0.14
CA VAL A 182 22.94 0.08 -0.96
C VAL A 182 23.56 -1.26 -0.58
#